data_AF-A0A1R4I786-F1
#
_entry.id   AF-A0A1R4I786-F1
#
_cell.length_a   1.000
_cell.length_b   1.000
_cell.length_c   1.000
_cell.angle_alpha   90.00
_cell.angle_beta   90.00
_cell.angle_gamma   90.00
#
_symmetry.space_group_name_H-M   'P 1'
#
loop_
_entity.id
_entity.type
_entity.pdbx_description
1 polymer ?
#
loop_
_entity_poly.entity_id
_entity_poly.type
_entity_poly.pdbx_seq_one_letter_code
_entity_poly.pdbx_strand_id
1 'polypeptide(L)'
;MNALRRAWETEHGKGSVVGLAPSAVAAQVLAEDLGIPTENTAKWWHTHLTTGTTFQAGQLVIVDEASLAGTLSLDRISALAAEADAKVLLVGDYAQLQSVDAGGAFGLLVHDRDDTPELVDIHRFVNDWEKTASLNLRHGHTDVIDTYAAHDRIRGGEAEQMIDAAYTAWRTDMLAGRVSVLIADSNEHVTALNTRARADLILDGTLDARREIELHDGTAASIGDTVITRRNDRRLRTGRNWVRNGDRWTITSIRTDGSLNIRPAGKRWGGTIVLPADYATEHLDLGYAVTSHRAQGLTTDTAHVLVDTTTTRENLYVALTRGRETNTAYVATDRPDDSHAGPHPGDNPDATARSILYGVLQHVGAELSAHETITAEHEQWGSIAQLAAEYETIAQAAQHDRWAALLHASGLTDEQVDDVLVADTFGALSAELRRAEANHHNVDLLLPRLVNARGLGDADDIAAVLHERLARATVHPAGQGRARKTPRLIAGLIPEASGTMTPDMQQSLFERHELIEERAAAQLQAAVTTDEPWTAALGSEPTEPRAAARWRQHARTVAAYRDRYGITTLTVLGPAPDGTAQKIDAARARAALDQARNLAERQMHEPARHTGQTRVGPVL
;
A
#
# COMPACT_ATOMS: atom_id res chain seq x y z
N MET A 1 -4.24 -21.59 -20.75
CA MET A 1 -3.08 -22.48 -20.52
C MET A 1 -2.94 -23.66 -21.49
N ASN A 2 -4.01 -24.36 -21.92
CA ASN A 2 -3.89 -25.53 -22.83
C ASN A 2 -3.15 -25.26 -24.15
N ALA A 3 -3.35 -24.07 -24.76
CA ALA A 3 -2.66 -23.69 -26.00
C ALA A 3 -1.13 -23.64 -25.82
N LEU A 4 -0.65 -23.05 -24.72
CA LEU A 4 0.77 -23.01 -24.38
C LEU A 4 1.35 -24.41 -24.23
N ARG A 5 0.65 -25.29 -23.50
CA ARG A 5 1.07 -26.70 -23.36
C ARG A 5 1.24 -27.37 -24.72
N ARG A 6 0.23 -27.25 -25.60
CA ARG A 6 0.27 -27.88 -26.92
C ARG A 6 1.42 -27.37 -27.78
N ALA A 7 1.68 -26.06 -27.74
CA ALA A 7 2.81 -25.47 -28.45
C ALA A 7 4.13 -26.04 -27.94
N TRP A 8 4.35 -26.05 -26.63
CA TRP A 8 5.57 -26.56 -26.01
C TRP A 8 5.79 -28.05 -26.28
N GLU A 9 4.75 -28.87 -26.12
CA GLU A 9 4.84 -30.32 -26.37
C GLU A 9 5.06 -30.66 -27.85
N THR A 10 4.70 -29.76 -28.78
CA THR A 10 4.98 -29.95 -30.21
C THR A 10 6.48 -29.81 -30.50
N GLU A 11 7.16 -28.93 -29.78
CA GLU A 11 8.59 -28.64 -29.97
C GLU A 11 9.49 -29.56 -29.12
N HIS A 12 9.13 -29.76 -27.85
CA HIS A 12 9.95 -30.48 -26.87
C HIS A 12 9.44 -31.89 -26.55
N GLY A 13 8.37 -32.34 -27.22
CA GLY A 13 7.79 -33.67 -27.05
C GLY A 13 6.73 -33.76 -25.95
N LYS A 14 5.95 -34.84 -25.97
CA LYS A 14 4.87 -35.08 -24.99
C LYS A 14 5.42 -35.25 -23.57
N GLY A 15 4.77 -34.64 -22.59
CA GLY A 15 5.21 -34.70 -21.19
C GLY A 15 6.35 -33.74 -20.84
N SER A 16 6.70 -32.82 -21.74
CA SER A 16 7.65 -31.74 -21.49
C SER A 16 7.06 -30.60 -20.62
N VAL A 17 5.78 -30.67 -20.24
CA VAL A 17 5.13 -29.64 -19.42
C VAL A 17 4.81 -30.20 -18.03
N VAL A 18 5.23 -29.48 -16.99
CA VAL A 18 4.95 -29.79 -15.59
C VAL A 18 4.13 -28.64 -15.00
N GLY A 19 2.95 -28.94 -14.46
CA GLY A 19 2.12 -27.93 -13.78
C GLY A 19 2.19 -28.05 -12.26
N LEU A 20 2.44 -26.93 -11.59
CA LEU A 20 2.54 -26.79 -10.14
C LEU A 20 1.63 -25.63 -9.69
N ALA A 21 1.14 -25.71 -8.46
CA ALA A 21 0.47 -24.58 -7.80
C ALA A 21 0.67 -24.65 -6.27
N PRO A 22 0.58 -23.54 -5.50
CA PRO A 22 0.77 -23.58 -4.05
C PRO A 22 -0.29 -24.40 -3.31
N SER A 23 -1.55 -24.36 -3.77
CA SER A 23 -2.67 -25.07 -3.14
C SER A 23 -3.12 -26.28 -3.95
N ALA A 24 -3.70 -27.27 -3.27
CA ALA A 24 -4.23 -28.46 -3.93
C ALA A 24 -5.47 -28.18 -4.80
N VAL A 25 -6.27 -27.17 -4.46
CA VAL A 25 -7.42 -26.72 -5.27
C VAL A 25 -6.92 -26.02 -6.54
N ALA A 26 -5.96 -25.10 -6.43
CA ALA A 26 -5.35 -24.44 -7.59
C ALA A 26 -4.67 -25.45 -8.52
N ALA A 27 -3.94 -26.44 -7.95
CA ALA A 27 -3.36 -27.51 -8.73
C ALA A 27 -4.43 -28.28 -9.51
N GLN A 28 -5.57 -28.63 -8.89
CA GLN A 28 -6.66 -29.30 -9.60
C GLN A 28 -7.21 -28.46 -10.76
N VAL A 29 -7.48 -27.17 -10.54
CA VAL A 29 -7.96 -26.26 -11.60
C VAL A 29 -6.96 -26.23 -12.75
N LEU A 30 -5.67 -26.06 -12.45
CA LEU A 30 -4.61 -26.11 -13.45
C LEU A 30 -4.56 -27.47 -14.19
N ALA A 31 -4.83 -28.58 -13.49
CA ALA A 31 -4.89 -29.91 -14.09
C ALA A 31 -6.03 -30.04 -15.11
N GLU A 32 -7.20 -29.50 -14.77
CA GLU A 32 -8.38 -29.49 -15.63
C GLU A 32 -8.14 -28.60 -16.86
N ASP A 33 -7.52 -27.44 -16.67
CA ASP A 33 -7.20 -26.49 -17.74
C ASP A 33 -6.12 -26.98 -18.70
N LEU A 34 -5.05 -27.59 -18.17
CA LEU A 34 -3.97 -28.15 -18.98
C LEU A 34 -4.33 -29.52 -19.56
N GLY A 35 -5.20 -30.29 -18.90
CA GLY A 35 -5.51 -31.68 -19.24
C GLY A 35 -4.35 -32.65 -18.96
N ILE A 36 -3.49 -32.33 -17.98
CA ILE A 36 -2.38 -33.17 -17.51
C ILE A 36 -2.39 -33.24 -15.98
N PRO A 37 -1.73 -34.23 -15.35
CA PRO A 37 -1.54 -34.23 -13.91
C PRO A 37 -0.70 -33.02 -13.47
N THR A 38 -1.14 -32.38 -12.41
CA THR A 38 -0.44 -31.30 -11.71
C THR A 38 -0.37 -31.63 -10.24
N GLU A 39 0.54 -30.98 -9.51
CA GLU A 39 0.69 -31.21 -8.08
C GLU A 39 0.88 -29.89 -7.34
N ASN A 40 0.59 -29.90 -6.04
CA ASN A 40 0.98 -28.76 -5.24
C ASN A 40 2.50 -28.71 -5.04
N THR A 41 3.07 -27.51 -4.90
CA THR A 41 4.51 -27.28 -4.80
C THR A 41 5.15 -28.06 -3.65
N ALA A 42 4.49 -28.11 -2.49
CA ALA A 42 4.95 -28.84 -1.31
C ALA A 42 5.06 -30.36 -1.55
N LYS A 43 4.06 -30.98 -2.19
CA LYS A 43 4.09 -32.40 -2.54
C LYS A 43 5.16 -32.69 -3.57
N TRP A 44 5.29 -31.83 -4.59
CA TRP A 44 6.32 -31.99 -5.60
C TRP A 44 7.72 -31.97 -4.95
N TRP A 45 7.97 -30.99 -4.08
CA TRP A 45 9.20 -30.90 -3.30
C TRP A 45 9.44 -32.13 -2.42
N HIS A 46 8.43 -32.62 -1.73
CA HIS A 46 8.54 -33.86 -0.96
C HIS A 46 8.87 -35.07 -1.84
N THR A 47 8.28 -35.15 -3.03
CA THR A 47 8.57 -36.22 -4.01
C THR A 47 10.02 -36.13 -4.48
N HIS A 48 10.51 -34.93 -4.78
CA HIS A 48 11.90 -34.69 -5.14
C HIS A 48 12.86 -35.18 -4.05
N LEU A 49 12.64 -34.79 -2.80
CA LEU A 49 13.48 -35.21 -1.67
C LEU A 49 13.46 -36.72 -1.41
N THR A 50 12.31 -37.37 -1.56
CA THR A 50 12.15 -38.79 -1.19
C THR A 50 12.53 -39.76 -2.31
N THR A 51 12.37 -39.34 -3.56
CA THR A 51 12.56 -40.23 -4.73
C THR A 51 13.69 -39.79 -5.66
N GLY A 52 14.24 -38.58 -5.49
CA GLY A 52 15.18 -37.97 -6.42
C GLY A 52 14.55 -37.50 -7.73
N THR A 53 13.21 -37.54 -7.85
CA THR A 53 12.51 -37.06 -9.06
C THR A 53 12.78 -35.56 -9.24
N THR A 54 13.34 -35.17 -10.38
CA THR A 54 13.65 -33.76 -10.70
C THR A 54 13.19 -33.41 -12.11
N PHE A 55 13.41 -32.16 -12.51
CA PHE A 55 13.12 -31.67 -13.86
C PHE A 55 14.11 -32.22 -14.89
N GLN A 56 13.75 -32.12 -16.17
CA GLN A 56 14.54 -32.56 -17.32
C GLN A 56 14.75 -31.40 -18.30
N ALA A 57 15.83 -31.47 -19.08
CA ALA A 57 16.14 -30.47 -20.10
C ALA A 57 15.00 -30.30 -21.10
N GLY A 58 14.70 -29.04 -21.42
CA GLY A 58 13.60 -28.68 -22.33
C GLY A 58 12.20 -28.76 -21.72
N GLN A 59 12.07 -29.01 -20.41
CA GLN A 59 10.77 -28.93 -19.74
C GLN A 59 10.31 -27.49 -19.50
N LEU A 60 9.00 -27.28 -19.52
CA LEU A 60 8.32 -26.06 -19.06
C LEU A 60 7.60 -26.35 -17.74
N VAL A 61 8.08 -25.71 -16.68
CA VAL A 61 7.49 -25.74 -15.35
C VAL A 61 6.58 -24.53 -15.19
N ILE A 62 5.28 -24.77 -15.18
CA ILE A 62 4.25 -23.74 -14.98
C ILE A 62 3.90 -23.74 -13.49
N VAL A 63 4.11 -22.62 -12.82
CA VAL A 63 3.66 -22.40 -11.44
C VAL A 63 2.49 -21.43 -11.49
N ASP A 64 1.28 -21.94 -11.33
CA ASP A 64 0.04 -21.15 -11.32
C ASP A 64 -0.29 -20.67 -9.90
N GLU A 65 -1.05 -19.57 -9.80
CA GLU A 65 -1.29 -18.83 -8.54
C GLU A 65 0.04 -18.47 -7.83
N ALA A 66 1.03 -18.00 -8.59
CA ALA A 66 2.38 -17.72 -8.09
C ALA A 66 2.43 -16.63 -7.00
N SER A 67 1.44 -15.75 -6.90
CA SER A 67 1.31 -14.77 -5.80
C SER A 67 1.14 -15.44 -4.44
N LEU A 68 0.56 -16.64 -4.40
CA LEU A 68 0.42 -17.46 -3.18
C LEU A 68 1.64 -18.30 -2.86
N ALA A 69 2.66 -18.34 -3.72
CA ALA A 69 3.84 -19.14 -3.50
C ALA A 69 4.83 -18.40 -2.58
N GLY A 70 5.24 -19.06 -1.49
CA GLY A 70 6.30 -18.53 -0.64
C GLY A 70 7.64 -18.41 -1.40
N THR A 71 8.42 -17.39 -1.07
CA THR A 71 9.69 -17.04 -1.74
C THR A 71 10.67 -18.21 -1.80
N LEU A 72 10.83 -18.95 -0.70
CA LEU A 72 11.72 -20.12 -0.66
C LEU A 72 11.23 -21.30 -1.53
N SER A 73 9.91 -21.42 -1.73
CA SER A 73 9.37 -22.44 -2.62
C SER A 73 9.68 -22.10 -4.08
N LEU A 74 9.55 -20.83 -4.47
CA LEU A 74 9.89 -20.37 -5.81
C LEU A 74 11.38 -20.48 -6.08
N ASP A 75 12.22 -20.07 -5.13
CA ASP A 75 13.69 -20.20 -5.19
C ASP A 75 14.11 -21.65 -5.48
N ARG A 76 13.68 -22.60 -4.65
CA ARG A 76 14.01 -24.04 -4.82
C ARG A 76 13.56 -24.61 -6.17
N ILE A 77 12.32 -24.30 -6.59
CA ILE A 77 11.78 -24.79 -7.87
C ILE A 77 12.58 -24.18 -9.03
N SER A 78 12.86 -22.89 -8.98
CA SER A 78 13.60 -22.19 -10.03
C SER A 78 15.07 -22.63 -10.12
N ALA A 79 15.74 -22.85 -9.00
CA ALA A 79 17.10 -23.36 -8.94
C ALA A 79 17.21 -24.76 -9.59
N LEU A 80 16.33 -25.69 -9.19
CA LEU A 80 16.31 -27.03 -9.78
C LEU A 80 15.95 -27.03 -11.27
N ALA A 81 15.05 -26.14 -11.69
CA ALA A 81 14.72 -26.00 -13.11
C ALA A 81 15.90 -25.47 -13.91
N ALA A 82 16.63 -24.47 -13.38
CA ALA A 82 17.81 -23.92 -14.00
C ALA A 82 18.94 -24.96 -14.12
N GLU A 83 19.20 -25.74 -13.07
CA GLU A 83 20.18 -26.84 -13.10
C GLU A 83 19.84 -27.90 -14.15
N ALA A 84 18.55 -28.13 -14.39
CA ALA A 84 18.05 -29.10 -15.36
C ALA A 84 17.93 -28.56 -16.80
N ASP A 85 18.25 -27.29 -17.06
CA ASP A 85 17.96 -26.61 -18.34
C ASP A 85 16.46 -26.63 -18.71
N ALA A 86 15.62 -26.39 -17.71
CA ALA A 86 14.17 -26.26 -17.83
C ALA A 86 13.73 -24.80 -17.65
N LYS A 87 12.64 -24.43 -18.31
CA LYS A 87 12.05 -23.08 -18.22
C LYS A 87 10.99 -23.04 -17.13
N VAL A 88 11.04 -22.03 -16.26
CA VAL A 88 9.95 -21.73 -15.32
C VAL A 88 9.08 -20.61 -15.87
N LEU A 89 7.77 -20.80 -15.83
CA LEU A 89 6.77 -19.77 -16.09
C LEU A 89 5.92 -19.60 -14.83
N LEU A 90 6.04 -18.43 -14.21
CA LEU A 90 5.18 -18.02 -13.10
C LEU A 90 3.91 -17.38 -13.67
N VAL A 91 2.75 -17.85 -13.23
CA VAL A 91 1.44 -17.33 -13.62
C VAL A 91 0.69 -16.98 -12.34
N GLY A 92 0.15 -15.78 -12.27
CA GLY A 92 -0.57 -15.31 -11.10
C GLY A 92 -0.92 -13.84 -11.23
N ASP A 93 -1.60 -13.32 -10.22
CA ASP A 93 -1.95 -11.91 -10.13
C ASP A 93 -1.29 -11.30 -8.89
N TYR A 94 -0.34 -10.38 -9.11
CA TYR A 94 0.47 -9.77 -8.04
C TYR A 94 -0.36 -8.89 -7.10
N ALA A 95 -1.54 -8.45 -7.54
CA ALA A 95 -2.46 -7.64 -6.77
C ALA A 95 -3.49 -8.47 -5.97
N GLN A 96 -3.48 -9.80 -6.10
CA GLN A 96 -4.24 -10.68 -5.22
C GLN A 96 -3.49 -10.93 -3.91
N LEU A 97 -4.12 -11.71 -3.03
CA LEU A 97 -3.52 -12.11 -1.76
C LEU A 97 -2.19 -12.82 -1.98
N GLN A 98 -1.26 -12.52 -1.08
CA GLN A 98 0.06 -13.11 -1.08
C GLN A 98 0.11 -14.41 -0.27
N SER A 99 1.23 -15.10 -0.39
CA SER A 99 1.60 -16.24 0.44
C SER A 99 1.40 -15.96 1.94
N VAL A 100 0.94 -16.98 2.67
CA VAL A 100 0.90 -16.97 4.14
C VAL A 100 2.31 -17.19 4.74
N ASP A 101 3.18 -17.91 4.02
CA ASP A 101 4.62 -17.95 4.30
C ASP A 101 5.29 -16.68 3.76
N ALA A 102 6.55 -16.42 4.12
CA ALA A 102 7.35 -15.30 3.60
C ALA A 102 7.21 -15.13 2.08
N GLY A 103 6.49 -14.08 1.67
CA GLY A 103 6.01 -13.82 0.31
C GLY A 103 6.82 -12.77 -0.45
N GLY A 104 6.17 -12.10 -1.40
CA GLY A 104 6.73 -10.96 -2.14
C GLY A 104 7.51 -11.31 -3.41
N ALA A 105 8.09 -12.50 -3.56
CA ALA A 105 8.95 -12.82 -4.71
C ALA A 105 8.26 -12.68 -6.08
N PHE A 106 7.00 -13.08 -6.21
CA PHE A 106 6.27 -12.91 -7.47
C PHE A 106 6.05 -11.43 -7.80
N GLY A 107 5.62 -10.62 -6.82
CA GLY A 107 5.45 -9.18 -6.99
C GLY A 107 6.75 -8.48 -7.38
N LEU A 108 7.84 -8.79 -6.67
CA LEU A 108 9.19 -8.30 -6.99
C LEU A 108 9.56 -8.58 -8.45
N LEU A 109 9.37 -9.82 -8.91
CA LEU A 109 9.68 -10.20 -10.30
C LEU A 109 8.81 -9.48 -11.33
N VAL A 110 7.54 -9.21 -11.00
CA VAL A 110 6.66 -8.44 -11.89
C VAL A 110 7.10 -6.98 -11.96
N HIS A 111 7.51 -6.38 -10.84
CA HIS A 111 7.92 -4.98 -10.78
C HIS A 111 9.32 -4.70 -11.35
N ASP A 112 10.26 -5.64 -11.21
CA ASP A 112 11.66 -5.48 -11.64
C ASP A 112 11.89 -5.83 -13.13
N ARG A 113 10.92 -6.51 -13.76
CA ARG A 113 11.06 -6.98 -15.15
C ARG A 113 10.22 -6.18 -16.13
N ASP A 114 10.91 -5.58 -17.11
CA ASP A 114 10.27 -4.86 -18.23
C ASP A 114 9.52 -5.76 -19.23
N ASP A 115 9.73 -7.08 -19.19
CA ASP A 115 9.21 -8.04 -20.16
C ASP A 115 8.03 -8.88 -19.67
N THR A 116 7.42 -8.53 -18.54
CA THR A 116 6.31 -9.26 -17.94
C THR A 116 5.02 -9.11 -18.77
N PRO A 117 4.51 -10.18 -19.41
CA PRO A 117 3.27 -10.07 -20.19
C PRO A 117 2.06 -9.97 -19.26
N GLU A 118 1.21 -8.98 -19.48
CA GLU A 118 -0.04 -8.80 -18.74
C GLU A 118 -1.26 -9.14 -19.60
N LEU A 119 -2.19 -9.94 -19.04
CA LEU A 119 -3.47 -10.23 -19.66
C LEU A 119 -4.53 -9.28 -19.10
N VAL A 120 -5.01 -8.36 -19.92
CA VAL A 120 -5.95 -7.30 -19.49
C VAL A 120 -7.42 -7.61 -19.75
N ASP A 121 -7.72 -8.70 -20.47
CA ASP A 121 -9.10 -9.06 -20.85
C ASP A 121 -9.73 -10.04 -19.84
N ILE A 122 -10.83 -9.62 -19.20
CA ILE A 122 -11.51 -10.37 -18.14
C ILE A 122 -12.79 -11.02 -18.66
N HIS A 123 -12.83 -12.35 -18.67
CA HIS A 123 -13.95 -13.10 -19.26
C HIS A 123 -15.00 -13.58 -18.25
N ARG A 124 -14.75 -13.46 -16.94
CA ARG A 124 -15.59 -14.08 -15.90
C ARG A 124 -16.88 -13.31 -15.59
N PHE A 125 -16.88 -11.98 -15.72
CA PHE A 125 -18.02 -11.15 -15.35
C PHE A 125 -19.07 -11.08 -16.46
N VAL A 126 -20.34 -11.13 -16.05
CA VAL A 126 -21.50 -10.91 -16.92
C VAL A 126 -21.64 -9.42 -17.26
N ASN A 127 -21.35 -8.54 -16.30
CA ASN A 127 -21.44 -7.10 -16.50
C ASN A 127 -20.13 -6.54 -17.05
N ASP A 128 -20.18 -5.84 -18.19
CA ASP A 128 -18.99 -5.26 -18.80
C ASP A 128 -18.35 -4.13 -17.97
N TRP A 129 -19.16 -3.35 -17.25
CA TRP A 129 -18.67 -2.30 -16.37
C TRP A 129 -17.82 -2.87 -15.22
N GLU A 130 -18.19 -4.05 -14.70
CA GLU A 130 -17.54 -4.70 -13.56
C GLU A 130 -16.16 -5.28 -13.95
N LYS A 131 -15.96 -5.62 -15.23
CA LYS A 131 -14.63 -5.97 -15.77
C LYS A 131 -13.66 -4.80 -15.60
N THR A 132 -14.05 -3.62 -16.08
CA THR A 132 -13.22 -2.42 -15.99
C THR A 132 -13.05 -1.97 -14.54
N ALA A 133 -14.13 -1.99 -13.76
CA ALA A 133 -14.09 -1.60 -12.35
C ALA A 133 -13.18 -2.53 -11.52
N SER A 134 -13.19 -3.84 -11.79
CA SER A 134 -12.30 -4.78 -11.08
C SER A 134 -10.82 -4.52 -11.31
N LEU A 135 -10.42 -4.01 -12.50
CA LEU A 135 -9.05 -3.56 -12.75
C LEU A 135 -8.71 -2.29 -11.96
N ASN A 136 -9.66 -1.35 -11.82
CA ASN A 136 -9.44 -0.18 -10.98
C ASN A 136 -9.31 -0.55 -9.49
N LEU A 137 -10.09 -1.53 -8.99
CA LEU A 137 -9.89 -2.11 -7.66
C LEU A 137 -8.48 -2.71 -7.52
N ARG A 138 -8.06 -3.49 -8.51
CA ARG A 138 -6.75 -4.15 -8.57
C ARG A 138 -5.60 -3.16 -8.42
N HIS A 139 -5.69 -2.01 -9.09
CA HIS A 139 -4.66 -0.97 -9.06
C HIS A 139 -4.82 0.04 -7.90
N GLY A 140 -5.89 -0.05 -7.12
CA GLY A 140 -6.18 0.89 -6.03
C GLY A 140 -6.66 2.27 -6.49
N HIS A 141 -7.22 2.39 -7.70
CA HIS A 141 -7.81 3.64 -8.17
C HIS A 141 -9.12 3.90 -7.45
N THR A 142 -9.22 5.04 -6.76
CA THR A 142 -10.30 5.33 -5.80
C THR A 142 -11.62 5.78 -6.45
N ASP A 143 -11.59 6.16 -7.72
CA ASP A 143 -12.77 6.47 -8.55
C ASP A 143 -13.70 5.26 -8.74
N VAL A 144 -13.16 4.05 -8.58
CA VAL A 144 -13.93 2.81 -8.64
C VAL A 144 -15.04 2.73 -7.58
N ILE A 145 -14.86 3.41 -6.44
CA ILE A 145 -15.86 3.46 -5.36
C ILE A 145 -17.14 4.11 -5.87
N ASP A 146 -17.04 5.21 -6.64
CA ASP A 146 -18.20 5.85 -7.27
C ASP A 146 -18.88 4.93 -8.28
N THR A 147 -18.09 4.14 -9.01
CA THR A 147 -18.61 3.19 -10.00
C THR A 147 -19.44 2.10 -9.32
N TYR A 148 -18.92 1.46 -8.27
CA TYR A 148 -19.68 0.46 -7.52
C TYR A 148 -20.91 1.07 -6.82
N ALA A 149 -20.81 2.30 -6.30
CA ALA A 149 -21.94 3.01 -5.70
C ALA A 149 -23.06 3.30 -6.72
N ALA A 150 -22.71 3.77 -7.92
CA ALA A 150 -23.66 4.06 -8.99
C ALA A 150 -24.41 2.81 -9.51
N HIS A 151 -23.86 1.62 -9.27
CA HIS A 151 -24.45 0.32 -9.61
C HIS A 151 -25.10 -0.39 -8.40
N ASP A 152 -25.36 0.33 -7.30
CA ASP A 152 -25.97 -0.19 -6.06
C ASP A 152 -25.19 -1.38 -5.46
N ARG A 153 -23.87 -1.40 -5.65
CA ARG A 153 -22.97 -2.47 -5.15
C ARG A 153 -22.29 -2.14 -3.84
N ILE A 154 -22.57 -0.98 -3.25
CA ILE A 154 -22.07 -0.59 -1.93
C ILE A 154 -23.26 -0.29 -1.04
N ARG A 155 -23.27 -0.90 0.15
CA ARG A 155 -24.17 -0.55 1.25
C ARG A 155 -23.34 -0.16 2.47
N GLY A 156 -23.73 0.92 3.14
CA GLY A 156 -23.07 1.40 4.35
C GLY A 156 -24.05 1.52 5.51
N GLY A 157 -23.57 1.26 6.70
CA GLY A 157 -24.31 1.45 7.95
C GLY A 157 -23.62 0.73 9.11
N GLU A 158 -24.31 0.66 10.25
CA GLU A 158 -23.79 -0.03 11.44
C GLU A 158 -23.47 -1.51 11.15
N ALA A 159 -22.47 -2.06 11.83
CA ALA A 159 -21.89 -3.37 11.56
C ALA A 159 -22.94 -4.47 11.63
N GLU A 160 -23.78 -4.46 12.66
CA GLU A 160 -24.88 -5.41 12.81
C GLU A 160 -25.88 -5.33 11.64
N GLN A 161 -26.19 -4.12 11.15
CA GLN A 161 -27.11 -3.92 10.03
C GLN A 161 -26.48 -4.42 8.72
N MET A 162 -25.18 -4.21 8.53
CA MET A 162 -24.46 -4.67 7.35
C MET A 162 -24.30 -6.19 7.31
N ILE A 163 -24.02 -6.81 8.47
CA ILE A 163 -24.04 -8.26 8.66
C ILE A 163 -25.42 -8.83 8.30
N ASP A 164 -26.49 -8.21 8.82
CA ASP A 164 -27.88 -8.63 8.54
C ASP A 164 -28.26 -8.50 7.07
N ALA A 165 -27.90 -7.37 6.44
CA ALA A 165 -28.18 -7.10 5.04
C ALA A 165 -27.43 -8.07 4.11
N ALA A 166 -26.15 -8.33 4.38
CA ALA A 166 -25.34 -9.29 3.63
C ALA A 166 -25.92 -10.69 3.73
N TYR A 167 -26.24 -11.12 4.96
CA TYR A 167 -26.84 -12.42 5.23
C TYR A 167 -28.19 -12.60 4.51
N THR A 168 -29.06 -11.60 4.59
CA THR A 168 -30.39 -11.63 3.96
C THR A 168 -30.29 -11.72 2.43
N ALA A 169 -29.37 -10.98 1.82
CA ALA A 169 -29.14 -11.02 0.37
C ALA A 169 -28.62 -12.40 -0.07
N TRP A 170 -27.64 -12.94 0.65
CA TRP A 170 -27.13 -14.30 0.41
C TRP A 170 -28.23 -15.36 0.55
N ARG A 171 -29.07 -15.28 1.58
CA ARG A 171 -30.18 -16.22 1.79
C ARG A 171 -31.20 -16.14 0.66
N THR A 172 -31.48 -14.94 0.16
CA THR A 172 -32.35 -14.71 -1.00
C THR A 172 -31.79 -15.40 -2.25
N ASP A 173 -30.48 -15.29 -2.49
CA ASP A 173 -29.80 -15.96 -3.61
C ASP A 173 -29.87 -17.49 -3.48
N MET A 174 -29.66 -18.02 -2.28
CA MET A 174 -29.75 -19.46 -2.00
C MET A 174 -31.16 -20.00 -2.25
N LEU A 175 -32.20 -19.28 -1.80
CA LEU A 175 -33.60 -19.63 -2.06
C LEU A 175 -33.95 -19.55 -3.55
N ALA A 176 -33.30 -18.65 -4.31
CA ALA A 176 -33.40 -18.57 -5.76
C ALA A 176 -32.59 -19.65 -6.50
N GLY A 177 -31.85 -20.50 -5.78
CA GLY A 177 -31.04 -21.59 -6.34
C GLY A 177 -29.72 -21.15 -6.97
N ARG A 178 -29.25 -19.93 -6.67
CA ARG A 178 -27.93 -19.42 -7.11
C ARG A 178 -26.82 -19.98 -6.24
N VAL A 179 -25.62 -20.12 -6.80
CA VAL A 179 -24.42 -20.43 -6.02
C VAL A 179 -23.87 -19.12 -5.46
N SER A 180 -24.11 -18.84 -4.18
CA SER A 180 -23.68 -17.62 -3.50
C SER A 180 -22.61 -17.88 -2.43
N VAL A 181 -21.85 -16.85 -2.06
CA VAL A 181 -20.88 -16.91 -0.97
C VAL A 181 -20.91 -15.63 -0.13
N LEU A 182 -20.85 -15.80 1.20
CA LEU A 182 -20.58 -14.72 2.16
C LEU A 182 -19.09 -14.68 2.47
N ILE A 183 -18.49 -13.50 2.37
CA ILE A 183 -17.07 -13.28 2.62
C ILE A 183 -16.90 -12.25 3.72
N ALA A 184 -16.09 -12.58 4.72
CA ALA A 184 -15.66 -11.67 5.78
C ALA A 184 -14.14 -11.79 5.97
N ASP A 185 -13.52 -10.84 6.65
CA ASP A 185 -12.07 -10.85 6.92
C ASP A 185 -11.70 -11.67 8.17
N SER A 186 -12.52 -11.64 9.22
CA SER A 186 -12.24 -12.31 10.49
C SER A 186 -12.87 -13.71 10.59
N ASN A 187 -12.15 -14.65 11.22
CA ASN A 187 -12.69 -15.98 11.51
C ASN A 187 -13.90 -15.91 12.47
N GLU A 188 -13.91 -14.93 13.37
CA GLU A 188 -15.02 -14.72 14.30
C GLU A 188 -16.32 -14.35 13.55
N HIS A 189 -16.26 -13.38 12.64
CA HIS A 189 -17.40 -13.02 11.78
C HIS A 189 -17.84 -14.21 10.92
N VAL A 190 -16.90 -14.99 10.39
CA VAL A 190 -17.22 -16.21 9.62
C VAL A 190 -17.97 -17.24 10.48
N THR A 191 -17.50 -17.51 11.71
CA THR A 191 -18.17 -18.45 12.62
C THR A 191 -19.55 -17.94 13.05
N ALA A 192 -19.68 -16.65 13.35
CA ALA A 192 -20.96 -16.03 13.70
C ALA A 192 -21.98 -16.12 12.54
N LEU A 193 -21.57 -15.78 11.32
CA LEU A 193 -22.40 -15.88 10.12
C LEU A 193 -22.79 -17.33 9.82
N ASN A 194 -21.86 -18.27 9.94
CA ASN A 194 -22.13 -19.69 9.73
C ASN A 194 -23.14 -20.25 10.76
N THR A 195 -22.99 -19.87 12.02
CA THR A 195 -23.90 -20.28 13.11
C THR A 195 -25.30 -19.74 12.88
N ARG A 196 -25.41 -18.45 12.53
CA ARG A 196 -26.67 -17.82 12.15
C ARG A 196 -27.30 -18.49 10.93
N ALA A 197 -26.51 -18.73 9.88
CA ALA A 197 -26.97 -19.39 8.66
C ALA A 197 -27.62 -20.74 8.93
N ARG A 198 -26.96 -21.54 9.75
CA ARG A 198 -27.47 -22.86 10.15
C ARG A 198 -28.75 -22.75 10.98
N ALA A 199 -28.80 -21.86 11.98
CA ALA A 199 -29.97 -21.70 12.83
C ALA A 199 -31.24 -21.38 12.03
N ASP A 200 -31.16 -20.45 11.09
CA ASP A 200 -32.29 -20.06 10.25
C ASP A 200 -32.75 -21.20 9.32
N LEU A 201 -31.79 -21.94 8.74
CA LEU A 201 -32.11 -23.10 7.89
C LEU A 201 -32.78 -24.26 8.67
N ILE A 202 -32.49 -24.40 9.97
CA ILE A 202 -33.19 -25.33 10.87
C ILE A 202 -34.60 -24.85 11.16
N LEU A 203 -34.78 -23.57 11.48
CA LEU A 203 -36.08 -22.97 11.79
C LEU A 203 -37.07 -23.07 10.61
N ASP A 204 -36.57 -22.89 9.38
CA ASP A 204 -37.36 -23.04 8.16
C ASP A 204 -37.66 -24.49 7.77
N GLY A 205 -37.07 -25.47 8.47
CA GLY A 205 -37.18 -26.90 8.16
C GLY A 205 -36.42 -27.33 6.89
N THR A 206 -35.50 -26.49 6.39
CA THR A 206 -34.63 -26.83 5.24
C THR A 206 -33.55 -27.83 5.66
N LEU A 207 -33.06 -27.73 6.90
CA LEU A 207 -32.10 -28.67 7.49
C LEU A 207 -32.78 -29.61 8.49
N ASP A 208 -32.37 -30.88 8.48
CA ASP A 208 -32.81 -31.88 9.45
C ASP A 208 -31.81 -31.98 10.61
N ALA A 209 -32.06 -31.23 11.68
CA ALA A 209 -31.24 -31.19 12.89
C ALA A 209 -31.48 -32.37 13.86
N ARG A 210 -32.22 -33.42 13.46
CA ARG A 210 -32.45 -34.58 14.35
C ARG A 210 -31.17 -35.35 14.68
N ARG A 211 -30.17 -35.23 13.82
CA ARG A 211 -28.85 -35.83 14.01
C ARG A 211 -27.78 -34.81 13.65
N GLU A 212 -26.83 -34.66 14.54
CA GLU A 212 -25.75 -33.69 14.39
C GLU A 212 -24.40 -34.35 14.70
N ILE A 213 -23.35 -33.73 14.20
CA ILE A 213 -21.96 -34.02 14.56
C ILE A 213 -21.27 -32.72 14.96
N GLU A 214 -20.35 -32.81 15.92
CA GLU A 214 -19.50 -31.70 16.30
C GLU A 214 -18.38 -31.50 15.27
N LEU A 215 -18.11 -30.24 14.96
CA LEU A 215 -17.10 -29.77 14.02
C LEU A 215 -15.88 -29.19 14.75
N HIS A 216 -14.84 -28.85 13.98
CA HIS A 216 -13.56 -28.37 14.52
C HIS A 216 -13.68 -27.08 15.35
N ASP A 217 -14.54 -26.16 14.93
CA ASP A 217 -14.74 -24.86 15.57
C ASP A 217 -15.78 -24.90 16.73
N GLY A 218 -16.18 -26.10 17.16
CA GLY A 218 -17.20 -26.30 18.19
C GLY A 218 -18.64 -26.08 17.69
N THR A 219 -18.83 -25.76 16.42
CA THR A 219 -20.16 -25.76 15.80
C THR A 219 -20.63 -27.18 15.53
N ALA A 220 -21.91 -27.33 15.16
CA ALA A 220 -22.49 -28.61 14.79
C ALA A 220 -22.93 -28.60 13.32
N ALA A 221 -22.96 -29.78 12.69
CA ALA A 221 -23.49 -29.95 11.34
C ALA A 221 -24.42 -31.17 11.22
N SER A 222 -25.38 -31.04 10.30
CA SER A 222 -26.49 -31.94 10.05
C SER A 222 -26.62 -32.32 8.58
N ILE A 223 -27.54 -33.22 8.26
CA ILE A 223 -27.83 -33.56 6.86
C ILE A 223 -28.36 -32.32 6.13
N GLY A 224 -27.76 -32.01 4.99
CA GLY A 224 -28.04 -30.81 4.19
C GLY A 224 -27.06 -29.67 4.43
N ASP A 225 -26.26 -29.70 5.52
CA ASP A 225 -25.32 -28.62 5.81
C ASP A 225 -24.23 -28.52 4.73
N THR A 226 -23.84 -27.28 4.43
CA THR A 226 -22.65 -27.00 3.62
C THR A 226 -21.44 -26.87 4.54
N VAL A 227 -20.41 -27.69 4.29
CA VAL A 227 -19.17 -27.75 5.06
C VAL A 227 -17.95 -27.52 4.17
N ILE A 228 -16.86 -27.07 4.77
CA ILE A 228 -15.57 -26.87 4.12
C ILE A 228 -14.51 -27.74 4.79
N THR A 229 -13.68 -28.40 3.98
CA THR A 229 -12.59 -29.26 4.47
C THR A 229 -11.34 -28.44 4.73
N ARG A 230 -10.69 -28.63 5.89
CA ARG A 230 -9.50 -27.86 6.31
C ARG A 230 -8.17 -28.57 6.08
N ARG A 231 -8.19 -29.85 5.72
CA ARG A 231 -6.98 -30.67 5.58
C ARG A 231 -7.00 -31.53 4.33
N ASN A 232 -5.89 -31.53 3.60
CA ASN A 232 -5.69 -32.46 2.50
C ASN A 232 -5.62 -33.91 3.02
N ASP A 233 -6.46 -34.82 2.52
CA ASP A 233 -6.33 -36.27 2.72
C ASP A 233 -6.61 -37.03 1.42
N ARG A 234 -5.53 -37.52 0.78
CA ARG A 234 -5.59 -38.25 -0.49
C ARG A 234 -6.15 -39.68 -0.37
N ARG A 235 -6.28 -40.21 0.86
CA ARG A 235 -6.87 -41.53 1.12
C ARG A 235 -8.39 -41.45 1.02
N LEU A 236 -8.97 -40.30 1.34
CA LEU A 236 -10.40 -40.01 1.23
C LEU A 236 -10.72 -39.60 -0.21
N ARG A 237 -11.13 -40.56 -1.04
CA ARG A 237 -11.28 -40.35 -2.49
C ARG A 237 -12.49 -41.02 -3.12
N THR A 238 -12.93 -40.45 -4.23
CA THR A 238 -13.97 -40.98 -5.12
C THR A 238 -13.49 -40.87 -6.57
N GLY A 239 -13.21 -42.01 -7.20
CA GLY A 239 -12.58 -42.05 -8.53
C GLY A 239 -11.22 -41.34 -8.56
N ARG A 240 -11.12 -40.25 -9.33
CA ARG A 240 -9.94 -39.38 -9.44
C ARG A 240 -9.92 -38.21 -8.45
N ASN A 241 -11.03 -37.93 -7.77
CA ASN A 241 -11.15 -36.82 -6.83
C ASN A 241 -10.86 -37.28 -5.41
N TRP A 242 -10.29 -36.39 -4.60
CA TRP A 242 -9.92 -36.65 -3.22
C TRP A 242 -10.14 -35.40 -2.37
N VAL A 243 -10.16 -35.55 -1.05
CA VAL A 243 -10.50 -34.47 -0.11
C VAL A 243 -9.37 -33.45 0.00
N ARG A 244 -9.60 -32.23 -0.47
CA ARG A 244 -8.63 -31.12 -0.41
C ARG A 244 -9.03 -30.08 0.61
N ASN A 245 -8.04 -29.41 1.18
CA ASN A 245 -8.26 -28.19 1.96
C ASN A 245 -8.90 -27.12 1.06
N GLY A 246 -9.99 -26.50 1.52
CA GLY A 246 -10.75 -25.47 0.81
C GLY A 246 -11.94 -25.98 0.00
N ASP A 247 -12.07 -27.29 -0.24
CA ASP A 247 -13.22 -27.84 -0.98
C ASP A 247 -14.50 -27.71 -0.15
N ARG A 248 -15.59 -27.29 -0.81
CA ARG A 248 -16.93 -27.19 -0.22
C ARG A 248 -17.80 -28.38 -0.57
N TRP A 249 -18.52 -28.88 0.43
CA TRP A 249 -19.31 -30.09 0.35
C TRP A 249 -20.68 -29.91 1.00
N THR A 250 -21.66 -30.68 0.53
CA THR A 250 -22.96 -30.86 1.19
C THR A 250 -22.98 -32.21 1.89
N ILE A 251 -23.38 -32.24 3.17
CA ILE A 251 -23.59 -33.48 3.92
C ILE A 251 -24.87 -34.14 3.43
N THR A 252 -24.77 -35.36 2.91
CA THR A 252 -25.94 -36.10 2.39
C THR A 252 -26.47 -37.14 3.38
N SER A 253 -25.64 -37.63 4.31
CA SER A 253 -26.09 -38.50 5.39
C SER A 253 -25.07 -38.59 6.52
N ILE A 254 -25.55 -38.75 7.76
CA ILE A 254 -24.75 -39.00 8.95
C ILE A 254 -25.00 -40.44 9.43
N ARG A 255 -23.94 -41.25 9.53
CA ARG A 255 -24.04 -42.66 9.91
C ARG A 255 -24.01 -42.88 11.40
N THR A 256 -24.56 -44.02 11.82
CA THR A 256 -24.09 -44.86 12.94
C THR A 256 -23.01 -44.32 13.85
N ASP A 257 -21.81 -44.44 13.29
CA ASP A 257 -20.48 -44.32 13.84
C ASP A 257 -19.92 -42.89 13.77
N GLY A 258 -20.75 -41.91 13.39
CA GLY A 258 -20.34 -40.51 13.21
C GLY A 258 -19.72 -40.21 11.85
N SER A 259 -19.52 -41.22 10.98
CA SER A 259 -19.00 -40.96 9.63
C SER A 259 -20.04 -40.27 8.73
N LEU A 260 -19.54 -39.44 7.81
CA LEU A 260 -20.36 -38.63 6.92
C LEU A 260 -20.26 -39.10 5.48
N ASN A 261 -21.38 -39.09 4.76
CA ASN A 261 -21.34 -39.05 3.31
C ASN A 261 -21.44 -37.58 2.87
N ILE A 262 -20.44 -37.11 2.15
CA ILE A 262 -20.36 -35.74 1.60
C ILE A 262 -20.37 -35.77 0.09
N ARG A 263 -20.82 -34.68 -0.54
CA ARG A 263 -20.84 -34.51 -2.00
C ARG A 263 -20.41 -33.08 -2.35
N PRO A 264 -19.73 -32.82 -3.49
CA PRO A 264 -19.38 -31.46 -3.87
C PRO A 264 -20.60 -30.55 -3.85
N ALA A 265 -20.45 -29.36 -3.25
CA ALA A 265 -21.54 -28.40 -3.11
C ALA A 265 -22.14 -28.03 -4.48
N GLY A 266 -23.45 -27.82 -4.54
CA GLY A 266 -24.19 -27.47 -5.77
C GLY A 266 -24.43 -28.62 -6.76
N LYS A 267 -23.81 -29.80 -6.58
CA LYS A 267 -24.08 -30.97 -7.43
C LYS A 267 -25.24 -31.80 -6.87
N ARG A 268 -26.15 -32.24 -7.75
CA ARG A 268 -27.29 -33.13 -7.39
C ARG A 268 -26.97 -34.62 -7.44
N TRP A 269 -25.94 -35.04 -8.17
CA TRP A 269 -25.56 -36.45 -8.37
C TRP A 269 -24.05 -36.63 -8.47
N GLY A 270 -23.54 -37.82 -8.12
CA GLY A 270 -22.14 -38.23 -8.29
C GLY A 270 -21.16 -37.65 -7.26
N GLY A 271 -20.00 -38.30 -7.11
CA GLY A 271 -18.87 -37.78 -6.34
C GLY A 271 -18.99 -37.87 -4.81
N THR A 272 -19.75 -38.83 -4.27
CA THR A 272 -19.86 -39.01 -2.83
C THR A 272 -18.54 -39.55 -2.25
N ILE A 273 -18.07 -38.92 -1.17
CA ILE A 273 -16.93 -39.37 -0.35
C ILE A 273 -17.43 -39.68 1.05
N VAL A 274 -16.87 -40.71 1.67
CA VAL A 274 -17.11 -41.03 3.08
C VAL A 274 -16.01 -40.39 3.92
N LEU A 275 -16.36 -39.48 4.82
CA LEU A 275 -15.44 -38.94 5.81
C LEU A 275 -15.56 -39.72 7.11
N PRO A 276 -14.45 -40.21 7.69
CA PRO A 276 -14.42 -40.74 9.05
C PRO A 276 -14.87 -39.68 10.07
N ALA A 277 -15.41 -40.13 11.20
CA ALA A 277 -15.87 -39.24 12.28
C ALA A 277 -14.74 -38.33 12.77
N ASP A 278 -13.55 -38.88 13.03
CA ASP A 278 -12.39 -38.12 13.52
C ASP A 278 -11.97 -37.01 12.54
N TYR A 279 -11.99 -37.30 11.23
CA TYR A 279 -11.71 -36.27 10.22
C TYR A 279 -12.79 -35.18 10.24
N ALA A 280 -14.05 -35.55 10.40
CA ALA A 280 -15.15 -34.59 10.47
C ALA A 280 -15.01 -33.66 11.69
N THR A 281 -14.73 -34.20 12.87
CA THR A 281 -14.55 -33.41 14.10
C THR A 281 -13.31 -32.54 14.05
N GLU A 282 -12.19 -33.01 13.48
CA GLU A 282 -10.94 -32.25 13.52
C GLU A 282 -10.74 -31.29 12.33
N HIS A 283 -11.39 -31.55 11.19
CA HIS A 283 -11.02 -30.93 9.92
C HIS A 283 -12.19 -30.47 9.04
N LEU A 284 -13.41 -30.37 9.58
CA LEU A 284 -14.53 -29.69 8.94
C LEU A 284 -14.94 -28.44 9.71
N ASP A 285 -15.25 -27.37 8.97
CA ASP A 285 -16.05 -26.24 9.45
C ASP A 285 -17.33 -26.13 8.61
N LEU A 286 -18.29 -25.32 9.07
CA LEU A 286 -19.38 -24.84 8.22
C LEU A 286 -18.83 -23.98 7.07
N GLY A 287 -19.50 -24.03 5.91
CA GLY A 287 -19.04 -23.46 4.64
C GLY A 287 -19.98 -22.44 4.00
N TYR A 288 -20.91 -21.84 4.76
CA TYR A 288 -21.83 -20.82 4.26
C TYR A 288 -21.13 -19.46 4.09
N ALA A 289 -20.30 -19.09 5.05
CA ALA A 289 -19.38 -17.96 5.03
C ALA A 289 -17.92 -18.45 5.03
N VAL A 290 -17.03 -17.70 4.38
CA VAL A 290 -15.59 -17.99 4.29
C VAL A 290 -14.77 -16.70 4.41
N THR A 291 -13.49 -16.84 4.71
CA THR A 291 -12.56 -15.70 4.62
C THR A 291 -12.15 -15.41 3.19
N SER A 292 -11.70 -14.18 2.89
CA SER A 292 -11.18 -13.80 1.57
C SER A 292 -10.07 -14.73 1.07
N HIS A 293 -9.14 -15.13 1.95
CA HIS A 293 -8.10 -16.12 1.65
C HIS A 293 -8.68 -17.48 1.21
N ARG A 294 -9.75 -17.97 1.86
CA ARG A 294 -10.39 -19.23 1.48
C ARG A 294 -11.26 -19.09 0.23
N ALA A 295 -11.69 -17.88 -0.11
CA ALA A 295 -12.43 -17.59 -1.33
C ALA A 295 -11.51 -17.46 -2.57
N GLN A 296 -10.19 -17.43 -2.41
CA GLN A 296 -9.29 -17.32 -3.56
C GLN A 296 -9.42 -18.54 -4.48
N GLY A 297 -9.39 -18.28 -5.79
CA GLY A 297 -9.70 -19.28 -6.83
C GLY A 297 -11.20 -19.68 -6.92
N LEU A 298 -12.03 -19.32 -5.94
CA LEU A 298 -13.47 -19.61 -5.98
C LEU A 298 -14.18 -18.76 -7.04
N THR A 299 -15.14 -19.38 -7.73
CA THR A 299 -16.07 -18.69 -8.63
C THR A 299 -17.50 -19.08 -8.28
N THR A 300 -18.35 -18.08 -8.11
CA THR A 300 -19.76 -18.18 -7.70
C THR A 300 -20.64 -17.32 -8.60
N ASP A 301 -21.96 -17.47 -8.54
CA ASP A 301 -22.87 -16.59 -9.27
C ASP A 301 -22.89 -15.20 -8.62
N THR A 302 -22.98 -15.16 -7.28
CA THR A 302 -23.05 -13.92 -6.49
C THR A 302 -22.09 -13.97 -5.28
N ALA A 303 -21.53 -12.82 -4.92
CA ALA A 303 -20.69 -12.66 -3.73
C ALA A 303 -21.14 -11.47 -2.89
N HIS A 304 -21.23 -11.68 -1.57
CA HIS A 304 -21.60 -10.68 -0.57
C HIS A 304 -20.44 -10.53 0.41
N VAL A 305 -19.85 -9.33 0.45
CA VAL A 305 -18.58 -9.07 1.14
C VAL A 305 -18.82 -8.10 2.29
N LEU A 306 -18.48 -8.51 3.51
CA LEU A 306 -18.38 -7.60 4.64
C LEU A 306 -17.02 -6.90 4.60
N VAL A 307 -17.06 -5.59 4.80
CA VAL A 307 -15.88 -4.71 4.73
C VAL A 307 -15.85 -3.85 5.99
N ASP A 308 -14.68 -3.76 6.61
CA ASP A 308 -14.40 -2.86 7.71
C ASP A 308 -13.12 -2.05 7.46
N THR A 309 -12.72 -1.23 8.44
CA THR A 309 -11.52 -0.38 8.33
C THR A 309 -10.19 -1.14 8.32
N THR A 310 -10.19 -2.42 8.72
CA THR A 310 -9.02 -3.30 8.74
C THR A 310 -8.87 -4.11 7.46
N THR A 311 -9.92 -4.16 6.63
CA THR A 311 -9.87 -4.79 5.33
C THR A 311 -8.77 -4.16 4.46
N THR A 312 -7.93 -5.01 3.85
CA THR A 312 -6.86 -4.57 2.94
C THR A 312 -7.38 -4.48 1.50
N ARG A 313 -6.69 -3.72 0.64
CA ARG A 313 -7.01 -3.62 -0.78
C ARG A 313 -7.06 -4.99 -1.46
N GLU A 314 -6.08 -5.84 -1.20
CA GLU A 314 -5.96 -7.17 -1.81
C GLU A 314 -7.12 -8.08 -1.36
N ASN A 315 -7.52 -8.00 -0.07
CA ASN A 315 -8.69 -8.71 0.45
C ASN A 315 -9.98 -8.23 -0.22
N LEU A 316 -10.16 -6.92 -0.34
CA LEU A 316 -11.33 -6.32 -1.00
C LEU A 316 -11.39 -6.73 -2.48
N TYR A 317 -10.27 -6.63 -3.20
CA TYR A 317 -10.18 -7.01 -4.61
C TYR A 317 -10.48 -8.49 -4.81
N VAL A 318 -9.89 -9.39 -4.01
CA VAL A 318 -10.23 -10.82 -4.08
C VAL A 318 -11.70 -11.02 -3.78
N ALA A 319 -12.24 -10.47 -2.70
CA ALA A 319 -13.63 -10.70 -2.31
C ALA A 319 -14.64 -10.19 -3.36
N LEU A 320 -14.43 -9.00 -3.93
CA LEU A 320 -15.31 -8.38 -4.94
C LEU A 320 -15.14 -8.93 -6.37
N THR A 321 -14.41 -10.03 -6.54
CA THR A 321 -14.19 -10.67 -7.85
C THR A 321 -14.56 -12.16 -7.88
N ARG A 322 -15.28 -12.64 -6.86
CA ARG A 322 -15.71 -14.04 -6.74
C ARG A 322 -17.03 -14.33 -7.47
N GLY A 323 -17.94 -13.36 -7.53
CA GLY A 323 -19.24 -13.44 -8.20
C GLY A 323 -19.13 -13.14 -9.70
N ARG A 324 -19.78 -13.96 -10.54
CA ARG A 324 -19.87 -13.74 -11.99
C ARG A 324 -20.93 -12.70 -12.36
N GLU A 325 -22.06 -12.71 -11.64
CA GLU A 325 -23.21 -11.84 -11.90
C GLU A 325 -23.21 -10.60 -11.00
N THR A 326 -22.84 -10.75 -9.73
CA THR A 326 -22.93 -9.67 -8.74
C THR A 326 -21.88 -9.79 -7.64
N ASN A 327 -21.19 -8.69 -7.35
CA ASN A 327 -20.36 -8.53 -6.15
C ASN A 327 -20.84 -7.30 -5.38
N THR A 328 -21.18 -7.45 -4.10
CA THR A 328 -21.72 -6.36 -3.26
C THR A 328 -20.89 -6.22 -2.00
N ALA A 329 -20.43 -5.00 -1.71
CA ALA A 329 -19.75 -4.63 -0.48
C ALA A 329 -20.74 -4.07 0.55
N TYR A 330 -20.67 -4.59 1.77
CA TYR A 330 -21.44 -4.17 2.93
C TYR A 330 -20.44 -3.61 3.95
N VAL A 331 -20.39 -2.29 4.06
CA VAL A 331 -19.33 -1.55 4.74
C VAL A 331 -19.82 -1.11 6.12
N ALA A 332 -19.23 -1.69 7.16
CA ALA A 332 -19.47 -1.27 8.54
C ALA A 332 -18.86 0.11 8.78
N THR A 333 -19.67 1.10 9.18
CA THR A 333 -19.22 2.48 9.42
C THR A 333 -18.78 2.76 10.85
N ASP A 334 -19.22 1.93 11.77
CA ASP A 334 -18.85 1.84 13.18
C ASP A 334 -17.77 0.77 13.38
N ARG A 335 -16.93 0.94 14.41
CA ARG A 335 -16.13 -0.17 14.92
C ARG A 335 -17.00 -0.92 15.94
N PRO A 336 -17.20 -2.25 15.84
CA PRO A 336 -17.63 -3.01 17.00
C PRO A 336 -16.54 -2.84 18.08
N ASP A 337 -16.96 -2.31 19.23
CA ASP A 337 -16.13 -2.17 20.41
C ASP A 337 -15.73 -3.56 20.95
N ASP A 338 -14.60 -3.60 21.67
CA ASP A 338 -13.99 -4.73 22.39
C ASP A 338 -13.13 -5.76 21.60
N SER A 339 -11.83 -5.47 21.40
CA SER A 339 -10.70 -6.40 21.76
C SER A 339 -9.32 -6.14 21.10
N HIS A 340 -9.10 -5.09 20.30
CA HIS A 340 -7.74 -4.73 19.84
C HIS A 340 -7.40 -3.26 20.08
N ALA A 341 -6.64 -3.03 21.17
CA ALA A 341 -6.11 -1.74 21.55
C ALA A 341 -4.91 -1.34 20.68
N GLY A 342 -5.11 -0.29 19.88
CA GLY A 342 -4.07 0.51 19.25
C GLY A 342 -4.67 1.82 18.75
N PRO A 343 -4.13 2.99 19.11
CA PRO A 343 -4.63 4.28 18.60
C PRO A 343 -4.29 4.42 17.12
N HIS A 344 -5.29 4.43 16.25
CA HIS A 344 -5.14 4.81 14.84
C HIS A 344 -5.80 6.17 14.61
N PRO A 345 -5.18 7.06 13.82
CA PRO A 345 -5.74 8.37 13.50
C PRO A 345 -6.92 8.19 12.54
N GLY A 346 -8.12 8.00 13.08
CA GLY A 346 -9.31 7.74 12.29
C GLY A 346 -10.61 7.59 13.07
N ASP A 347 -10.73 8.12 14.30
CA ASP A 347 -12.01 8.22 15.00
C ASP A 347 -12.82 9.38 14.42
N ASN A 348 -13.29 9.23 13.17
CA ASN A 348 -14.22 10.17 12.57
C ASN A 348 -15.66 9.66 12.79
N PRO A 349 -16.46 10.31 13.65
CA PRO A 349 -17.87 9.94 13.87
C PRO A 349 -18.76 10.12 12.63
N ASP A 350 -18.25 10.78 11.57
CA ASP A 350 -18.93 10.96 10.27
C ASP A 350 -18.41 9.99 9.18
N ALA A 351 -17.78 8.86 9.56
CA ALA A 351 -17.25 7.90 8.59
C ALA A 351 -18.38 7.38 7.67
N THR A 352 -18.19 7.54 6.37
CA THR A 352 -19.10 7.01 5.35
C THR A 352 -18.52 5.73 4.75
N ALA A 353 -19.36 4.87 4.16
CA ALA A 353 -18.88 3.71 3.41
C ALA A 353 -17.84 4.08 2.34
N ARG A 354 -17.99 5.26 1.72
CA ARG A 354 -17.03 5.81 0.76
C ARG A 354 -15.67 6.10 1.40
N SER A 355 -15.63 6.77 2.56
CA SER A 355 -14.36 7.11 3.21
C SER A 355 -13.63 5.86 3.73
N ILE A 356 -14.38 4.86 4.18
CA ILE A 356 -13.79 3.58 4.61
C ILE A 356 -13.21 2.83 3.41
N LEU A 357 -13.97 2.68 2.32
CA LEU A 357 -13.45 2.06 1.10
C LEU A 357 -12.26 2.83 0.51
N TYR A 358 -12.23 4.16 0.64
CA TYR A 358 -11.06 4.95 0.27
C TYR A 358 -9.85 4.55 1.10
N GLY A 359 -9.99 4.45 2.42
CA GLY A 359 -8.95 3.96 3.33
C GLY A 359 -8.49 2.53 2.98
N VAL A 360 -9.43 1.62 2.75
CA VAL A 360 -9.16 0.22 2.35
C VAL A 360 -8.35 0.15 1.06
N LEU A 361 -8.68 0.95 0.04
CA LEU A 361 -7.92 0.97 -1.22
C LEU A 361 -6.50 1.55 -1.07
N GLN A 362 -6.24 2.35 -0.03
CA GLN A 362 -4.90 2.84 0.31
C GLN A 362 -4.16 1.88 1.26
N HIS A 363 -4.88 0.97 1.94
CA HIS A 363 -4.32 -0.03 2.83
C HIS A 363 -3.80 -1.24 2.04
N VAL A 364 -2.51 -1.21 1.68
CA VAL A 364 -1.83 -2.32 1.01
C VAL A 364 -1.37 -3.33 2.06
N GLY A 365 -1.94 -4.54 2.03
CA GLY A 365 -1.57 -5.64 2.93
C GLY A 365 -0.51 -6.58 2.38
N ALA A 366 -0.07 -6.37 1.14
CA ALA A 366 0.97 -7.17 0.51
C ALA A 366 2.33 -6.96 1.22
N GLU A 367 2.97 -8.04 1.65
CA GLU A 367 4.32 -7.98 2.20
C GLU A 367 5.30 -7.64 1.07
N LEU A 368 6.11 -6.60 1.29
CA LEU A 368 7.22 -6.29 0.41
C LEU A 368 8.29 -7.38 0.53
N SER A 369 8.94 -7.75 -0.57
CA SER A 369 10.12 -8.60 -0.48
C SER A 369 11.21 -7.95 0.38
N ALA A 370 12.22 -8.72 0.83
CA ALA A 370 13.33 -8.14 1.59
C ALA A 370 14.04 -7.00 0.83
N HIS A 371 14.16 -7.10 -0.49
CA HIS A 371 14.77 -6.06 -1.33
C HIS A 371 13.88 -4.79 -1.41
N GLU A 372 12.58 -4.97 -1.61
CA GLU A 372 11.62 -3.86 -1.60
C GLU A 372 11.51 -3.21 -0.23
N THR A 373 11.56 -4.00 0.86
CA THR A 373 11.58 -3.50 2.25
C THR A 373 12.84 -2.67 2.51
N ILE A 374 14.02 -3.19 2.14
CA ILE A 374 15.29 -2.45 2.26
C ILE A 374 15.23 -1.15 1.47
N THR A 375 14.68 -1.18 0.26
CA THR A 375 14.53 0.01 -0.59
C THR A 375 13.57 1.01 0.04
N ALA A 376 12.40 0.56 0.51
CA ALA A 376 11.41 1.43 1.17
C ALA A 376 11.95 2.06 2.46
N GLU A 377 12.66 1.30 3.28
CA GLU A 377 13.35 1.81 4.47
C GLU A 377 14.42 2.83 4.07
N HIS A 378 15.27 2.52 3.07
CA HIS A 378 16.27 3.49 2.60
C HIS A 378 15.64 4.77 2.06
N GLU A 379 14.53 4.68 1.33
CA GLU A 379 13.77 5.83 0.85
C GLU A 379 13.17 6.65 2.00
N GLN A 380 12.64 5.98 3.03
CA GLN A 380 12.08 6.64 4.21
C GLN A 380 13.17 7.33 5.06
N TRP A 381 14.26 6.62 5.40
CA TRP A 381 15.36 7.15 6.19
C TRP A 381 16.20 8.19 5.43
N GLY A 382 16.26 8.07 4.10
CA GLY A 382 16.88 9.04 3.21
C GLY A 382 15.97 10.21 2.81
N SER A 383 14.71 10.22 3.25
CA SER A 383 13.77 11.30 2.91
C SER A 383 14.21 12.63 3.50
N ILE A 384 13.90 13.72 2.81
CA ILE A 384 14.18 15.07 3.29
C ILE A 384 13.38 15.38 4.56
N ALA A 385 12.22 14.75 4.76
CA ALA A 385 11.47 14.86 6.00
C ALA A 385 12.29 14.36 7.20
N GLN A 386 12.82 13.14 7.10
CA GLN A 386 13.63 12.52 8.15
C GLN A 386 14.95 13.27 8.38
N LEU A 387 15.70 13.54 7.30
CA LEU A 387 16.98 14.24 7.38
C LEU A 387 16.82 15.66 7.95
N ALA A 388 15.71 16.34 7.64
CA ALA A 388 15.43 17.65 8.21
C ALA A 388 15.06 17.59 9.69
N ALA A 389 14.29 16.58 10.12
CA ALA A 389 13.98 16.39 11.54
C ALA A 389 15.25 16.12 12.36
N GLU A 390 16.18 15.32 11.82
CA GLU A 390 17.51 15.13 12.42
C GLU A 390 18.30 16.44 12.47
N TYR A 391 18.35 17.19 11.36
CA TYR A 391 19.02 18.47 11.30
C TYR A 391 18.46 19.45 12.33
N GLU A 392 17.13 19.56 12.43
CA GLU A 392 16.44 20.45 13.36
C GLU A 392 16.76 20.10 14.82
N THR A 393 16.81 18.81 15.15
CA THR A 393 17.16 18.32 16.49
C THR A 393 18.61 18.67 16.86
N ILE A 394 19.56 18.38 15.95
CA ILE A 394 20.98 18.71 16.17
C ILE A 394 21.15 20.22 16.27
N ALA A 395 20.48 20.99 15.41
CA ALA A 395 20.57 22.44 15.40
C ALA A 395 19.98 23.07 16.66
N GLN A 396 18.92 22.49 17.23
CA GLN A 396 18.34 22.95 18.50
C GLN A 396 19.33 22.78 19.66
N ALA A 397 19.98 21.61 19.75
CA ALA A 397 21.00 21.37 20.76
C ALA A 397 22.25 22.24 20.53
N ALA A 398 22.72 22.36 19.29
CA ALA A 398 23.94 23.08 18.95
C ALA A 398 23.87 24.59 19.18
N GLN A 399 22.66 25.17 19.07
CA GLN A 399 22.43 26.60 19.27
C GLN A 399 21.87 26.92 20.66
N HIS A 400 21.64 25.92 21.52
CA HIS A 400 21.00 26.12 22.83
C HIS A 400 21.72 27.17 23.68
N ASP A 401 23.01 26.97 23.95
CA ASP A 401 23.83 27.88 24.77
C ASP A 401 23.88 29.29 24.19
N ARG A 402 23.90 29.38 22.86
CA ARG A 402 23.89 30.65 22.15
C ARG A 402 22.57 31.40 22.34
N TRP A 403 21.44 30.70 22.23
CA TRP A 403 20.12 31.28 22.46
C TRP A 403 19.88 31.65 23.92
N ALA A 404 20.38 30.84 24.86
CA ALA A 404 20.37 31.19 26.27
C ALA A 404 21.14 32.49 26.53
N ALA A 405 22.36 32.63 25.99
CA ALA A 405 23.15 33.85 26.09
C ALA A 405 22.44 35.07 25.47
N LEU A 406 21.78 34.88 24.32
CA LEU A 406 20.99 35.92 23.67
C LEU A 406 19.78 36.35 24.52
N LEU A 407 19.11 35.40 25.18
CA LEU A 407 17.98 35.68 26.08
C LEU A 407 18.42 36.45 27.32
N HIS A 408 19.53 36.09 27.96
CA HIS A 408 20.09 36.88 29.06
C HIS A 408 20.46 38.31 28.62
N ALA A 409 20.93 38.49 27.38
CA ALA A 409 21.24 39.81 26.82
C ALA A 409 20.00 40.59 26.33
N SER A 410 18.80 40.00 26.36
CA SER A 410 17.59 40.58 25.76
C SER A 410 16.82 41.55 26.65
N GLY A 411 17.18 41.65 27.94
CA GLY A 411 16.49 42.48 28.93
C GLY A 411 15.40 41.75 29.73
N LEU A 412 15.31 40.42 29.61
CA LEU A 412 14.58 39.56 30.54
C LEU A 412 15.33 39.45 31.88
N THR A 413 14.61 39.16 32.97
CA THR A 413 15.24 38.78 34.23
C THR A 413 15.74 37.33 34.16
N ASP A 414 16.70 36.95 35.01
CA ASP A 414 17.23 35.58 35.01
C ASP A 414 16.13 34.52 35.25
N GLU A 415 15.17 34.80 36.13
CA GLU A 415 13.99 33.95 36.37
C GLU A 415 13.15 33.75 35.11
N GLN A 416 12.91 34.83 34.34
CA GLN A 416 12.18 34.75 33.07
C GLN A 416 12.95 33.98 32.00
N VAL A 417 14.28 34.08 32.00
CA VAL A 417 15.12 33.32 31.06
C VAL A 417 15.05 31.83 31.39
N ASP A 418 15.17 31.47 32.67
CA ASP A 418 15.05 30.08 33.11
C ASP A 418 13.68 29.49 32.73
N ASP A 419 12.59 30.24 32.97
CA ASP A 419 11.22 29.86 32.55
C ASP A 419 11.11 29.64 31.04
N VAL A 420 11.72 30.50 30.23
CA VAL A 420 11.74 30.38 28.77
C VAL A 420 12.54 29.15 28.31
N LEU A 421 13.66 28.84 28.96
CA LEU A 421 14.54 27.74 28.56
C LEU A 421 13.94 26.35 28.86
N VAL A 422 13.10 26.24 29.89
CA VAL A 422 12.43 24.99 30.25
C VAL A 422 11.05 24.82 29.61
N ALA A 423 10.52 25.86 28.95
CA ALA A 423 9.22 25.82 28.30
C ALA A 423 9.20 24.85 27.09
N ASP A 424 8.09 24.11 26.93
CA ASP A 424 7.86 23.23 25.78
C ASP A 424 7.92 23.99 24.44
N THR A 425 7.58 25.29 24.46
CA THR A 425 7.58 26.17 23.27
C THR A 425 8.95 26.75 22.93
N PHE A 426 9.99 26.50 23.74
CA PHE A 426 11.36 26.96 23.47
C PHE A 426 11.90 26.43 22.14
N GLY A 427 11.56 25.18 21.78
CA GLY A 427 11.96 24.59 20.50
C GLY A 427 11.43 25.39 19.30
N ALA A 428 10.17 25.82 19.36
CA ALA A 428 9.56 26.66 18.33
C ALA A 428 10.23 28.04 18.26
N LEU A 429 10.49 28.68 19.41
CA LEU A 429 11.22 29.95 19.47
C LEU A 429 12.63 29.83 18.87
N SER A 430 13.37 28.77 19.21
CA SER A 430 14.70 28.48 18.67
C SER A 430 14.68 28.31 17.14
N ALA A 431 13.69 27.61 16.61
CA ALA A 431 13.50 27.46 15.17
C ALA A 431 13.19 28.79 14.46
N GLU A 432 12.37 29.66 15.07
CA GLU A 432 12.09 31.00 14.52
C GLU A 432 13.31 31.93 14.60
N LEU A 433 14.11 31.88 15.67
CA LEU A 433 15.38 32.62 15.77
C LEU A 433 16.34 32.19 14.67
N ARG A 434 16.51 30.88 14.46
CA ARG A 434 17.32 30.34 13.35
C ARG A 434 16.80 30.80 12.00
N ARG A 435 15.48 30.77 11.78
CA ARG A 435 14.86 31.26 10.55
C ARG A 435 15.11 32.75 10.34
N ALA A 436 15.04 33.56 11.40
CA ALA A 436 15.34 34.99 11.34
C ALA A 436 16.80 35.22 10.90
N GLU A 437 17.75 34.49 11.48
CA GLU A 437 19.17 34.57 11.08
C GLU A 437 19.42 34.12 9.65
N ALA A 438 18.81 33.01 9.23
CA ALA A 438 18.92 32.50 7.86
C ALA A 438 18.40 33.52 6.82
N ASN A 439 17.44 34.36 7.21
CA ASN A 439 16.94 35.49 6.42
C ASN A 439 17.70 36.81 6.67
N HIS A 440 18.89 36.75 7.28
CA HIS A 440 19.79 37.87 7.57
C HIS A 440 19.22 38.93 8.53
N HIS A 441 18.25 38.58 9.37
CA HIS A 441 17.86 39.44 10.49
C HIS A 441 18.95 39.40 11.58
N ASN A 442 19.29 40.57 12.12
CA ASN A 442 20.18 40.65 13.27
C ASN A 442 19.36 40.38 14.55
N VAL A 443 19.43 39.14 15.05
CA VAL A 443 18.66 38.71 16.22
C VAL A 443 19.13 39.36 17.52
N ASP A 444 20.42 39.71 17.63
CA ASP A 444 21.01 40.44 18.77
C ASP A 444 20.39 41.83 18.96
N LEU A 445 19.95 42.47 17.88
CA LEU A 445 19.25 43.75 17.93
C LEU A 445 17.73 43.61 17.95
N LEU A 446 17.21 42.54 17.36
CA LEU A 446 15.77 42.31 17.19
C LEU A 446 15.13 41.85 18.50
N LEU A 447 15.73 40.86 19.17
CA LEU A 447 15.14 40.25 20.36
C LEU A 447 14.97 41.26 21.51
N PRO A 448 15.97 42.10 21.88
CA PRO A 448 15.78 43.10 22.93
C PRO A 448 14.67 44.11 22.61
N ARG A 449 14.48 44.47 21.33
CA ARG A 449 13.38 45.35 20.92
C ARG A 449 12.01 44.69 21.09
N LEU A 450 11.91 43.40 20.78
CA LEU A 450 10.65 42.65 20.92
C LEU A 450 10.27 42.39 22.37
N VAL A 451 11.26 42.17 23.25
CA VAL A 451 11.07 42.07 24.70
C VAL A 451 10.52 43.40 25.25
N ASN A 452 11.14 44.53 24.89
CA ASN A 452 10.77 45.86 25.38
C ASN A 452 9.49 46.46 24.76
N ALA A 453 8.94 45.88 23.69
CA ALA A 453 7.80 46.45 22.96
C ALA A 453 6.48 46.43 23.76
N ARG A 454 6.26 45.42 24.60
CA ARG A 454 5.10 45.27 25.49
C ARG A 454 5.48 44.43 26.71
N GLY A 455 4.94 44.79 27.87
CA GLY A 455 5.15 44.06 29.12
C GLY A 455 4.85 42.57 29.02
N LEU A 456 5.61 41.77 29.77
CA LEU A 456 5.54 40.31 29.80
C LEU A 456 4.97 39.77 31.13
N GLY A 457 4.54 40.66 32.04
CA GLY A 457 4.10 40.30 33.40
C GLY A 457 2.78 39.54 33.50
N ASP A 458 1.96 39.53 32.43
CA ASP A 458 0.68 38.81 32.37
C ASP A 458 0.74 37.59 31.45
N ALA A 459 1.93 37.14 31.02
CA ALA A 459 2.09 36.04 30.08
C ALA A 459 2.29 34.71 30.79
N ASP A 460 1.39 33.74 30.57
CA ASP A 460 1.50 32.38 31.10
C ASP A 460 2.66 31.58 30.44
N ASP A 461 3.03 31.92 29.19
CA ASP A 461 4.18 31.36 28.48
C ASP A 461 4.93 32.48 27.72
N ILE A 462 6.07 32.91 28.28
CA ILE A 462 6.91 33.95 27.71
C ILE A 462 7.53 33.49 26.38
N ALA A 463 7.90 32.21 26.25
CA ALA A 463 8.53 31.66 25.05
C ALA A 463 7.55 31.66 23.87
N ALA A 464 6.28 31.29 24.09
CA ALA A 464 5.22 31.39 23.07
C ALA A 464 4.97 32.84 22.62
N VAL A 465 4.97 33.79 23.56
CA VAL A 465 4.80 35.22 23.24
C VAL A 465 5.97 35.75 22.41
N LEU A 466 7.20 35.41 22.77
CA LEU A 466 8.39 35.80 22.00
C LEU A 466 8.40 35.15 20.62
N HIS A 467 8.01 33.88 20.52
CA HIS A 467 7.86 33.18 19.25
C HIS A 467 6.88 33.91 18.31
N GLU A 468 5.68 34.24 18.78
CA GLU A 468 4.68 34.94 17.97
C GLU A 468 5.12 36.37 17.59
N ARG A 469 5.76 37.09 18.53
CA ARG A 469 6.31 38.43 18.25
C ARG A 469 7.41 38.38 17.20
N LEU A 470 8.30 37.39 17.30
CA LEU A 470 9.39 37.20 16.36
C LEU A 470 8.86 36.81 14.99
N ALA A 471 7.96 35.84 14.91
CA ALA A 471 7.32 35.41 13.66
C ALA A 471 6.64 36.59 12.94
N ARG A 472 5.94 37.46 13.66
CA ARG A 472 5.33 38.69 13.10
C ARG A 472 6.37 39.69 12.61
N ALA A 473 7.48 39.85 13.32
CA ALA A 473 8.54 40.79 12.96
C ALA A 473 9.38 40.32 11.77
N THR A 474 9.41 39.02 11.49
CA THR A 474 10.24 38.40 10.45
C THR A 474 9.45 37.83 9.27
N VAL A 475 8.15 38.14 9.16
CA VAL A 475 7.31 37.79 7.99
C VAL A 475 7.95 38.22 6.67
N HIS A 476 8.70 39.33 6.68
CA HIS A 476 9.40 39.85 5.51
C HIS A 476 10.92 39.72 5.70
N PRO A 477 11.67 39.25 4.68
CA PRO A 477 13.13 39.17 4.76
C PRO A 477 13.79 40.51 5.09
N ALA A 478 14.90 40.48 5.84
CA ALA A 478 15.62 41.69 6.22
C ALA A 478 16.14 42.46 4.99
N GLY A 479 15.83 43.76 4.93
CA GLY A 479 16.32 44.70 3.93
C GLY A 479 15.43 44.84 2.68
N GLN A 480 14.40 45.69 2.77
CA GLN A 480 13.79 46.27 1.57
C GLN A 480 14.76 47.30 0.96
N GLY A 481 15.57 46.89 -0.01
CA GLY A 481 16.54 47.75 -0.69
C GLY A 481 17.32 47.08 -1.83
N ARG A 482 18.13 47.87 -2.55
CA ARG A 482 18.83 47.54 -3.83
C ARG A 482 19.82 46.36 -3.81
N ALA A 483 20.01 45.65 -2.69
CA ALA A 483 20.89 44.49 -2.60
C ALA A 483 20.28 43.42 -1.67
N ARG A 484 19.37 42.59 -2.22
CA ARG A 484 18.73 41.49 -1.50
C ARG A 484 19.75 40.36 -1.31
N LYS A 485 20.16 40.07 -0.06
CA LYS A 485 21.00 38.90 0.23
C LYS A 485 20.15 37.63 0.10
N THR A 486 20.71 36.60 -0.53
CA THR A 486 20.05 35.30 -0.65
C THR A 486 19.95 34.65 0.74
N PRO A 487 18.76 34.17 1.16
CA PRO A 487 18.62 33.43 2.41
C PRO A 487 19.56 32.21 2.46
N ARG A 488 20.05 31.89 3.66
CA ARG A 488 20.86 30.70 3.92
C ARG A 488 19.96 29.50 4.18
N LEU A 489 19.62 28.78 3.11
CA LEU A 489 18.69 27.66 3.15
C LEU A 489 19.33 26.42 2.52
N ILE A 490 19.10 25.27 3.14
CA ILE A 490 19.45 23.93 2.62
C ILE A 490 18.32 23.48 1.71
N ALA A 491 18.66 23.07 0.50
CA ALA A 491 17.75 22.77 -0.62
C ALA A 491 16.72 23.88 -0.91
N GLY A 492 16.99 25.11 -0.46
CA GLY A 492 16.06 26.24 -0.58
C GLY A 492 14.86 26.21 0.38
N LEU A 493 14.81 25.29 1.34
CA LEU A 493 13.70 25.13 2.29
C LEU A 493 14.15 25.27 3.75
N ILE A 494 15.18 24.55 4.17
CA ILE A 494 15.50 24.41 5.59
C ILE A 494 16.46 25.52 6.04
N PRO A 495 16.15 26.31 7.08
CA PRO A 495 17.07 27.33 7.61
C PRO A 495 18.38 26.73 8.10
N GLU A 496 19.50 27.18 7.54
CA GLU A 496 20.82 26.75 7.95
C GLU A 496 21.14 27.26 9.37
N ALA A 497 21.54 26.35 10.25
CA ALA A 497 22.06 26.68 11.57
C ALA A 497 23.40 27.41 11.44
N SER A 498 23.56 28.50 12.17
CA SER A 498 24.75 29.33 12.13
C SER A 498 25.18 29.80 13.52
N GLY A 499 26.41 30.30 13.63
CA GLY A 499 27.00 30.77 14.88
C GLY A 499 28.03 29.81 15.46
N THR A 500 28.56 30.17 16.62
CA THR A 500 29.55 29.38 17.35
C THR A 500 28.89 28.13 17.92
N MET A 501 29.46 26.96 17.63
CA MET A 501 29.04 25.65 18.13
C MET A 501 30.26 24.74 18.26
N THR A 502 30.11 23.58 18.88
CA THR A 502 31.20 22.60 18.98
C THR A 502 31.55 22.03 17.60
N PRO A 503 32.82 21.65 17.35
CA PRO A 503 33.22 21.07 16.06
C PRO A 503 32.40 19.84 15.67
N ASP A 504 32.06 18.98 16.62
CA ASP A 504 31.29 17.75 16.39
C ASP A 504 29.85 18.05 15.93
N MET A 505 29.21 19.06 16.52
CA MET A 505 27.87 19.50 16.10
C MET A 505 27.90 20.20 14.75
N GLN A 506 28.94 21.00 14.49
CA GLN A 506 29.13 21.63 13.17
C GLN A 506 29.30 20.58 12.07
N GLN A 507 30.12 19.56 12.32
CA GLN A 507 30.33 18.45 11.40
C GLN A 507 29.03 17.68 11.16
N SER A 508 28.29 17.35 12.23
CA SER A 508 27.02 16.63 12.12
C SER A 508 25.97 17.40 11.32
N LEU A 509 25.88 18.73 11.51
CA LEU A 509 25.00 19.59 10.72
C LEU A 509 25.44 19.68 9.26
N PHE A 510 26.74 19.75 8.99
CA PHE A 510 27.28 19.74 7.62
C PHE A 510 26.97 18.43 6.89
N GLU A 511 27.11 17.28 7.57
CA GLU A 511 26.76 15.98 6.98
C GLU A 511 25.27 15.89 6.61
N ARG A 512 24.35 16.33 7.48
CA ARG A 512 22.91 16.36 7.14
C ARG A 512 22.60 17.36 6.03
N HIS A 513 23.30 18.50 5.99
CA HIS A 513 23.18 19.45 4.90
C HIS A 513 23.47 18.77 3.56
N GLU A 514 24.64 18.15 3.43
CA GLU A 514 25.06 17.50 2.18
C GLU A 514 24.06 16.39 1.77
N LEU A 515 23.62 15.55 2.72
CA LEU A 515 22.64 14.50 2.45
C LEU A 515 21.31 15.06 1.92
N ILE A 516 20.82 16.18 2.47
CA ILE A 516 19.58 16.83 2.00
C ILE A 516 19.77 17.38 0.57
N GLU A 517 20.90 18.02 0.28
CA GLU A 517 21.21 18.55 -1.06
C GLU A 517 21.36 17.44 -2.10
N GLU A 518 22.04 16.34 -1.74
CA GLU A 518 22.20 15.16 -2.59
C GLU A 518 20.86 14.49 -2.87
N ARG A 519 20.02 14.28 -1.85
CA ARG A 519 18.67 13.72 -2.00
C ARG A 519 17.81 14.58 -2.92
N ALA A 520 17.79 15.90 -2.72
CA ALA A 520 17.04 16.82 -3.57
C ALA A 520 17.51 16.80 -5.04
N ALA A 521 18.82 16.67 -5.26
CA ALA A 521 19.39 16.55 -6.60
C ALA A 521 19.03 15.21 -7.27
N ALA A 522 19.10 14.10 -6.53
CA ALA A 522 18.76 12.78 -7.02
C ALA A 522 17.27 12.68 -7.39
N GLN A 523 16.38 13.21 -6.54
CA GLN A 523 14.94 13.24 -6.79
C GLN A 523 14.59 14.05 -8.05
N LEU A 524 15.22 15.22 -8.24
CA LEU A 524 15.05 15.99 -9.47
C LEU A 524 15.54 15.21 -10.70
N GLN A 525 16.72 14.59 -10.62
CA GLN A 525 17.30 13.85 -11.74
C GLN A 525 16.44 12.65 -12.13
N ALA A 526 15.93 11.89 -11.16
CA ALA A 526 15.03 10.78 -11.37
C ALA A 526 13.76 11.26 -12.10
N ALA A 527 13.07 12.26 -11.55
CA ALA A 527 11.84 12.80 -12.12
C ALA A 527 12.00 13.35 -13.55
N VAL A 528 13.14 13.97 -13.87
CA VAL A 528 13.44 14.44 -15.23
C VAL A 528 13.74 13.27 -16.17
N THR A 529 14.40 12.21 -15.68
CA THR A 529 14.74 11.03 -16.49
C THR A 529 13.52 10.19 -16.82
N THR A 530 12.55 10.11 -15.90
CA THR A 530 11.29 9.38 -16.05
C THR A 530 10.16 10.22 -16.66
N ASP A 531 10.43 11.47 -17.07
CA ASP A 531 9.46 12.42 -17.63
C ASP A 531 8.21 12.61 -16.75
N GLU A 532 8.41 12.79 -15.44
CA GLU A 532 7.29 12.96 -14.52
C GLU A 532 6.44 14.19 -14.87
N PRO A 533 5.10 14.11 -14.84
CA PRO A 533 4.22 15.17 -15.35
C PRO A 533 4.44 16.56 -14.73
N TRP A 534 4.89 16.64 -13.47
CA TRP A 534 5.13 17.92 -12.81
C TRP A 534 6.40 18.62 -13.31
N THR A 535 7.36 17.89 -13.88
CA THR A 535 8.63 18.47 -14.36
C THR A 535 8.42 19.35 -15.58
N ALA A 536 7.41 19.05 -16.41
CA ALA A 536 6.99 19.90 -17.53
C ALA A 536 6.66 21.33 -17.08
N ALA A 537 6.15 21.51 -15.86
CA ALA A 537 5.86 22.82 -15.31
C ALA A 537 7.10 23.64 -14.93
N LEU A 538 8.29 23.05 -14.83
CA LEU A 538 9.55 23.76 -14.60
C LEU A 538 10.09 24.47 -15.85
N GLY A 539 9.61 24.07 -17.05
CA GLY A 539 10.15 24.49 -18.34
C GLY A 539 11.46 23.78 -18.70
N SER A 540 11.97 24.03 -19.91
CA SER A 540 13.21 23.43 -20.41
C SER A 540 14.45 24.06 -19.75
N GLU A 541 15.46 23.23 -19.46
CA GLU A 541 16.72 23.71 -18.89
C GLU A 541 17.43 24.70 -19.84
N PRO A 542 17.87 25.88 -19.35
CA PRO A 542 18.61 26.85 -20.14
C PRO A 542 19.93 26.33 -20.73
N THR A 543 20.28 26.75 -21.95
CA THR A 543 21.57 26.42 -22.58
C THR A 543 22.76 27.20 -22.02
N GLU A 544 22.52 28.39 -21.44
CA GLU A 544 23.60 29.18 -20.83
C GLU A 544 24.01 28.56 -19.49
N PRO A 545 25.29 28.21 -19.26
CA PRO A 545 25.72 27.47 -18.06
C PRO A 545 25.33 28.12 -16.72
N ARG A 546 25.34 29.44 -16.64
CA ARG A 546 24.95 30.18 -15.42
C ARG A 546 23.45 30.17 -15.18
N ALA A 547 22.66 30.30 -16.24
CA ALA A 547 21.20 30.21 -16.17
C ALA A 547 20.76 28.78 -15.85
N ALA A 548 21.43 27.78 -16.46
CA ALA A 548 21.23 26.37 -16.18
C ALA A 548 21.47 26.03 -14.71
N ALA A 549 22.59 26.48 -14.13
CA ALA A 549 22.90 26.25 -12.72
C ALA A 549 21.83 26.84 -11.78
N ARG A 550 21.34 28.06 -12.07
CA ARG A 550 20.26 28.69 -11.30
C ARG A 550 18.91 28.00 -11.49
N TRP A 551 18.60 27.57 -12.71
CA TRP A 551 17.40 26.79 -12.98
C TRP A 551 17.39 25.48 -12.19
N ARG A 552 18.52 24.74 -12.20
CA ARG A 552 18.67 23.51 -11.41
C ARG A 552 18.53 23.76 -9.93
N GLN A 553 19.08 24.85 -9.40
CA GLN A 553 18.90 25.23 -7.99
C GLN A 553 17.42 25.43 -7.64
N HIS A 554 16.67 26.14 -8.48
CA HIS A 554 15.23 26.36 -8.26
C HIS A 554 14.41 25.06 -8.42
N ALA A 555 14.75 24.25 -9.42
CA ALA A 555 14.11 22.94 -9.64
C ALA A 555 14.36 21.98 -8.47
N ARG A 556 15.57 21.98 -7.88
CA ARG A 556 15.90 21.21 -6.68
C ARG A 556 15.06 21.62 -5.48
N THR A 557 14.77 22.90 -5.30
CA THR A 557 13.87 23.36 -4.23
C THR A 557 12.44 22.82 -4.40
N VAL A 558 11.96 22.71 -5.64
CA VAL A 558 10.64 22.09 -5.92
C VAL A 558 10.67 20.59 -5.64
N ALA A 559 11.71 19.89 -6.09
CA ALA A 559 11.90 18.47 -5.80
C ALA A 559 12.00 18.20 -4.28
N ALA A 560 12.78 19.03 -3.58
CA ALA A 560 12.93 18.93 -2.13
C ALA A 560 11.61 19.11 -1.37
N TYR A 561 10.76 20.02 -1.86
CA TYR A 561 9.44 20.24 -1.28
C TYR A 561 8.52 19.03 -1.50
N ARG A 562 8.56 18.46 -2.70
CA ARG A 562 7.76 17.26 -3.03
C ARG A 562 8.17 16.06 -2.18
N ASP A 563 9.47 15.80 -2.06
CA ASP A 563 9.99 14.70 -1.25
C ASP A 563 9.71 14.90 0.26
N ARG A 564 9.98 16.10 0.81
CA ARG A 564 9.72 16.43 2.23
C ARG A 564 8.26 16.20 2.65
N TYR A 565 7.30 16.47 1.76
CA TYR A 565 5.87 16.39 2.07
C TYR A 565 5.16 15.24 1.36
N GLY A 566 5.90 14.26 0.81
CA GLY A 566 5.33 13.06 0.19
C GLY A 566 4.39 13.33 -0.99
N ILE A 567 4.65 14.37 -1.79
CA ILE A 567 3.75 14.81 -2.85
C ILE A 567 3.95 13.96 -4.11
N THR A 568 3.06 12.99 -4.30
CA THR A 568 3.03 12.11 -5.47
C THR A 568 2.02 12.56 -6.53
N THR A 569 1.18 13.56 -6.23
CA THR A 569 0.15 14.03 -7.17
C THR A 569 0.75 14.68 -8.43
N LEU A 570 -0.05 14.73 -9.49
CA LEU A 570 0.27 15.42 -10.76
C LEU A 570 0.48 16.93 -10.58
N THR A 571 -0.10 17.53 -9.52
CA THR A 571 0.10 18.94 -9.23
C THR A 571 1.47 19.20 -8.64
N VAL A 572 2.17 20.22 -9.14
CA VAL A 572 3.59 20.48 -8.80
C VAL A 572 3.83 20.61 -7.30
N LEU A 573 2.96 21.32 -6.58
CA LEU A 573 3.08 21.53 -5.12
C LEU A 573 1.99 20.82 -4.31
N GLY A 574 1.25 19.87 -4.90
CA GLY A 574 0.29 19.07 -4.12
C GLY A 574 -0.94 19.83 -3.59
N PRO A 575 -1.63 19.24 -2.59
CA PRO A 575 -2.79 19.83 -1.94
C PRO A 575 -2.44 21.11 -1.15
N ALA A 576 -3.46 21.78 -0.60
CA ALA A 576 -3.24 22.95 0.24
C ALA A 576 -2.35 22.59 1.45
N PRO A 577 -1.36 23.43 1.80
CA PRO A 577 -0.43 23.13 2.88
C PRO A 577 -1.11 23.18 4.25
N ASP A 578 -0.84 22.17 5.06
CA ASP A 578 -1.31 22.02 6.43
C ASP A 578 -0.24 22.51 7.42
N GLY A 579 -0.66 23.35 8.37
CA GLY A 579 0.25 23.95 9.35
C GLY A 579 1.13 25.09 8.81
N THR A 580 1.82 25.77 9.73
CA THR A 580 2.57 27.01 9.43
C THR A 580 3.88 26.74 8.69
N ALA A 581 4.61 25.68 9.05
CA ALA A 581 5.88 25.33 8.41
C ALA A 581 5.71 24.97 6.93
N GLN A 582 4.74 24.10 6.61
CA GLN A 582 4.47 23.71 5.23
C GLN A 582 3.98 24.90 4.39
N LYS A 583 3.22 25.84 4.96
CA LYS A 583 2.81 27.08 4.25
C LYS A 583 4.00 27.92 3.81
N ILE A 584 5.02 28.03 4.65
CA ILE A 584 6.25 28.78 4.35
C ILE A 584 7.06 28.07 3.27
N ASP A 585 7.25 26.76 3.40
CA ASP A 585 7.97 25.97 2.42
C ASP A 585 7.26 25.92 1.07
N ALA A 586 5.92 25.84 1.07
CA ALA A 586 5.09 25.95 -0.12
C ALA A 586 5.29 27.29 -0.82
N ALA A 587 5.36 28.40 -0.06
CA ALA A 587 5.62 29.72 -0.62
C ALA A 587 7.03 29.82 -1.25
N ARG A 588 8.04 29.19 -0.64
CA ARG A 588 9.41 29.11 -1.18
C ARG A 588 9.47 28.26 -2.44
N ALA A 589 8.86 27.07 -2.41
CA ALA A 589 8.77 26.19 -3.57
C ALA A 589 8.00 26.85 -4.73
N ARG A 590 6.95 27.61 -4.44
CA ARG A 590 6.22 28.42 -5.44
C ARG A 590 7.12 29.48 -6.07
N ALA A 591 7.84 30.25 -5.25
CA ALA A 591 8.78 31.26 -5.75
C ALA A 591 9.89 30.63 -6.58
N ALA A 592 10.41 29.46 -6.20
CA ALA A 592 11.40 28.72 -6.96
C ALA A 592 10.86 28.24 -8.31
N LEU A 593 9.65 27.67 -8.34
CA LEU A 593 8.96 27.27 -9.57
C LEU A 593 8.82 28.46 -10.53
N ASP A 594 8.39 29.61 -10.03
CA ASP A 594 8.25 30.82 -10.85
C ASP A 594 9.60 31.30 -11.39
N GLN A 595 10.68 31.24 -10.60
CA GLN A 595 12.03 31.58 -11.09
C GLN A 595 12.56 30.60 -12.13
N ALA A 596 12.32 29.29 -11.96
CA ALA A 596 12.69 28.27 -12.94
C ALA A 596 11.99 28.53 -14.28
N ARG A 597 10.67 28.77 -14.27
CA ARG A 597 9.89 29.14 -15.46
C ARG A 597 10.43 30.39 -16.15
N ASN A 598 10.66 31.44 -15.38
CA ASN A 598 11.20 32.70 -15.93
C ASN A 598 12.57 32.51 -16.61
N LEU A 599 13.42 31.62 -16.09
CA LEU A 599 14.71 31.31 -16.70
C LEU A 599 14.56 30.53 -18.01
N ALA A 600 13.64 29.57 -18.04
CA ALA A 600 13.31 28.80 -19.25
C ALA A 600 12.71 29.71 -20.35
N GLU A 601 11.80 30.62 -19.99
CA GLU A 601 11.14 31.52 -20.95
C GLU A 601 12.08 32.58 -21.55
N ARG A 602 13.05 33.08 -20.77
CA ARG A 602 14.02 34.09 -21.25
C ARG A 602 14.91 33.55 -22.37
N GLN A 603 15.22 32.26 -22.35
CA GLN A 603 15.97 31.61 -23.41
C GLN A 603 15.16 31.55 -24.72
N MET A 604 13.85 31.37 -24.65
CA MET A 604 12.98 31.35 -25.84
C MET A 604 12.86 32.73 -26.51
N HIS A 605 13.13 33.82 -25.78
CA HIS A 605 12.96 35.20 -26.25
C HIS A 605 14.27 35.92 -26.62
N GLU A 606 15.45 35.30 -26.47
CA GLU A 606 16.70 35.85 -27.01
C GLU A 606 16.86 35.46 -28.50
N PRO A 607 16.74 36.39 -29.47
CA PRO A 607 17.06 36.08 -30.85
C PRO A 607 18.57 35.81 -30.97
N ALA A 608 18.92 34.73 -31.66
CA ALA A 608 20.29 34.36 -32.00
C ALA A 608 21.07 35.60 -32.47
N ARG A 609 22.07 36.03 -31.71
CA ARG A 609 22.97 37.10 -32.13
C ARG A 609 23.67 36.67 -33.41
N HIS A 610 23.32 37.33 -34.51
CA HIS A 610 23.97 37.21 -35.81
C HIS A 610 25.49 37.31 -35.67
N THR A 611 26.17 36.19 -35.92
CA THR A 611 27.54 36.17 -36.43
C THR A 611 27.52 36.66 -37.87
N GLY A 612 28.25 37.74 -38.16
CA GLY A 612 28.62 38.11 -39.53
C GLY A 612 28.28 39.54 -39.95
N GLN A 613 29.16 40.49 -39.63
CA GLN A 613 29.47 41.58 -40.55
C GLN A 613 30.98 41.82 -40.56
N THR A 614 31.63 41.15 -41.51
CA THR A 614 32.98 41.44 -41.97
C THR A 614 32.98 42.87 -42.54
N ARG A 615 33.63 43.80 -41.86
CA ARG A 615 33.94 45.13 -42.43
C ARG A 615 34.97 44.96 -43.55
N VAL A 616 34.54 45.09 -44.79
CA VAL A 616 35.41 45.39 -45.93
C VAL A 616 35.55 46.92 -45.98
N GLY A 617 36.75 47.43 -45.70
CA GLY A 617 37.09 48.83 -45.91
C GLY A 617 37.45 49.12 -47.38
N PRO A 618 37.27 50.35 -47.88
CA PRO A 618 37.72 50.69 -49.22
C PRO A 618 39.23 50.95 -49.23
N VAL A 619 39.87 50.48 -50.29
CA VAL A 619 41.28 50.66 -50.65
C VAL A 619 41.54 52.13 -51.00
N LEU A 620 42.70 52.63 -50.55
CA LEU A 620 43.45 53.72 -51.19
C LEU A 620 44.78 53.15 -51.67
#